data_AF-A0A0C1JQD3-F1
#
_entry.id   AF-A0A0C1JQD3-F1
#
_cell.length_a   1.000
_cell.length_b   1.000
_cell.length_c   1.000
_cell.angle_alpha   90.00
_cell.angle_beta   90.00
_cell.angle_gamma   90.00
#
_symmetry.space_group_name_H-M   'P 1'
#
loop_
_entity.id
_entity.type
_entity.pdbx_description
1 polymer ?
#
loop_
_entity_poly.entity_id
_entity_poly.type
_entity_poly.pdbx_seq_one_letter_code
_entity_poly.pdbx_strand_id
1 'polypeptide(L)' 'MDRGPILPYDFNDSFDFLVVSVRAENHFGQFVFSKAGLCEKGVVTCNGKEGKRAVRVYSLG' A
#
# COMPACT_ATOMS: atom_id res chain seq x y z
N MET A 1 -20.45 15.14 0.16
CA MET A 1 -20.29 13.90 0.96
C MET A 1 -18.89 13.95 1.54
N ASP A 2 -18.79 14.07 2.86
CA ASP A 2 -17.49 14.13 3.54
C ASP A 2 -16.78 12.79 3.36
N ARG A 3 -15.63 12.83 2.68
CA ARG A 3 -14.73 11.69 2.62
C ARG A 3 -14.05 11.66 3.98
N GLY A 4 -14.35 10.65 4.79
CA GLY A 4 -13.81 10.50 6.15
C GLY A 4 -12.28 10.64 6.22
N PRO A 5 -11.70 10.63 7.43
CA PRO A 5 -10.36 11.17 7.71
C PRO A 5 -9.20 10.47 6.98
N ILE A 6 -9.44 9.29 6.39
CA ILE A 6 -8.44 8.54 5.62
C ILE A 6 -8.97 8.20 4.23
N LEU A 7 -8.06 8.30 3.25
CA LEU A 7 -8.28 8.03 1.83
C LEU A 7 -7.21 7.06 1.32
N PRO A 8 -7.53 6.22 0.32
CA PRO A 8 -6.51 5.45 -0.38
C PRO A 8 -5.59 6.39 -1.17
N TYR A 9 -4.35 5.94 -1.38
CA TYR A 9 -3.48 6.55 -2.39
C TYR A 9 -4.08 6.39 -3.79
N ASP A 10 -3.85 7.37 -4.66
CA ASP A 10 -4.21 7.33 -6.07
C ASP A 10 -2.99 6.95 -6.93
N PHE A 11 -3.22 6.25 -8.04
CA PHE A 11 -2.16 5.90 -8.98
C PHE A 11 -1.42 7.14 -9.53
N ASN A 12 -2.08 8.29 -9.59
CA ASN A 12 -1.50 9.55 -10.05
C ASN A 12 -0.71 10.30 -8.97
N ASP A 13 -0.75 9.85 -7.71
CA ASP A 13 0.08 10.46 -6.67
C ASP A 13 1.57 10.25 -6.97
N SER A 14 2.41 11.19 -6.53
CA SER A 14 3.85 11.16 -6.82
C SER A 14 4.59 10.15 -5.93
N PHE A 15 4.64 8.89 -6.36
CA PHE A 15 5.45 7.80 -5.80
C PHE A 15 5.70 6.70 -6.83
N ASP A 16 6.73 5.89 -6.64
CA ASP A 16 7.00 4.70 -7.49
C ASP A 16 6.84 3.39 -6.71
N PHE A 17 7.18 3.43 -5.41
CA PHE A 17 7.16 2.29 -4.51
C PHE A 17 6.55 2.64 -3.16
N LEU A 18 5.86 1.67 -2.57
CA LEU A 18 5.50 1.67 -1.16
C LEU A 18 6.36 0.63 -0.44
N VAL A 19 7.10 1.09 0.58
CA VAL A 19 8.00 0.23 1.37
C VAL A 19 7.46 0.07 2.78
N VAL A 20 7.23 -1.17 3.20
CA VAL A 20 6.86 -1.51 4.59
C VAL A 20 8.03 -2.23 5.24
N SER A 21 8.68 -1.57 6.20
CA SER A 21 9.73 -2.18 7.02
C SER A 21 9.11 -2.90 8.21
N VAL A 22 9.53 -4.13 8.46
CA VAL A 22 9.08 -4.96 9.59
C VAL A 22 10.28 -5.37 10.42
N ARG A 23 10.16 -5.27 11.74
CA ARG A 23 11.21 -5.67 12.69
C ARG A 23 10.59 -6.44 13.85
N ALA A 24 11.19 -7.58 14.19
CA ALA A 24 10.82 -8.40 15.34
C ALA A 24 12.09 -8.98 15.96
N GLU A 25 12.42 -8.57 17.19
CA GLU A 25 13.68 -8.95 17.87
C GLU A 25 14.92 -8.73 16.99
N ASN A 26 15.59 -9.82 16.61
CA ASN A 26 16.78 -9.86 15.76
C ASN A 26 16.48 -9.98 14.26
N HIS A 27 15.20 -10.08 13.88
CA HIS A 27 14.77 -10.17 12.49
C HIS A 27 14.38 -8.79 11.95
N PHE A 28 14.85 -8.49 10.74
CA PHE A 28 14.50 -7.28 9.99
C PHE A 28 14.29 -7.64 8.52
N GLY A 29 13.24 -7.09 7.93
CA GLY A 29 12.92 -7.28 6.52
C GLY A 29 12.03 -6.18 5.97
N GLN A 30 11.87 -6.16 4.64
CA GLN A 30 11.09 -5.16 3.95
C GLN A 30 10.18 -5.79 2.90
N PHE A 31 8.98 -5.25 2.78
CA PHE A 31 8.12 -5.45 1.62
C PHE A 31 8.25 -4.23 0.72
N VAL A 32 8.58 -4.46 -0.55
CA VAL A 32 8.68 -3.41 -1.57
C VAL A 32 7.62 -3.68 -2.62
N PHE A 33 6.61 -2.81 -2.69
CA PHE A 33 5.54 -2.91 -3.66
C PHE A 33 5.68 -1.82 -4.72
N SER A 34 5.73 -2.21 -6.00
CA SER A 34 5.65 -1.26 -7.10
C SER A 34 4.23 -0.68 -7.19
N LYS A 35 4.12 0.58 -7.62
CA LYS A 35 2.83 1.22 -7.91
C LYS A 35 1.94 0.38 -8.84
N ALA A 36 2.53 -0.20 -9.90
CA ALA A 36 1.81 -1.08 -10.82
C ALA A 36 1.25 -2.32 -10.12
N GLY A 37 2.05 -3.00 -9.29
CA GLY A 37 1.59 -4.15 -8.51
C GLY A 37 0.48 -3.79 -7.51
N LEU A 38 0.56 -2.60 -6.89
CA LEU A 38 -0.48 -2.11 -6.00
C LEU A 38 -1.80 -1.83 -6.75
N CYS A 39 -1.75 -1.31 -7.97
CA CYS A 39 -2.95 -1.13 -8.81
C CYS A 39 -3.56 -2.47 -9.21
N GLU A 40 -2.74 -3.44 -9.65
CA GLU A 40 -3.20 -4.79 -10.01
C GLU A 40 -3.93 -5.47 -8.83
N LYS A 41 -3.42 -5.29 -7.60
CA LYS A 41 -4.03 -5.85 -6.37
C LYS A 41 -5.15 -4.99 -5.77
N GLY A 42 -5.52 -3.88 -6.41
CA GLY A 42 -6.58 -2.96 -5.96
C GLY A 42 -6.28 -2.30 -4.62
N VAL A 43 -5.01 -2.08 -4.29
CA VAL A 43 -4.59 -1.41 -3.05
C VAL A 43 -4.64 0.11 -3.21
N VAL A 44 -4.27 0.63 -4.37
CA VAL A 44 -4.36 2.06 -4.72
C VAL A 44 -5.58 2.31 -5.60
N THR A 45 -6.14 3.51 -5.54
CA THR A 45 -7.19 3.96 -6.47
C THR A 45 -6.61 3.98 -7.88
N CYS A 46 -7.23 3.22 -8.77
CA CYS A 46 -6.70 2.99 -10.11
C CYS A 46 -7.86 2.59 -11.04
N ASN A 47 -7.85 3.06 -12.30
CA ASN A 47 -8.87 2.72 -13.31
C ASN A 47 -10.31 2.98 -12.83
N GLY A 48 -10.54 4.06 -12.10
CA GLY A 48 -11.85 4.44 -11.57
C GLY A 48 -12.37 3.58 -10.40
N LYS A 49 -11.55 2.67 -9.85
CA LYS A 49 -11.90 1.86 -8.67
C LYS A 49 -11.19 2.39 -7.43
N GLU A 50 -11.94 2.61 -6.35
CA GLU A 50 -11.40 3.05 -5.06
C GLU A 50 -10.44 1.99 -4.49
N GLY A 51 -9.28 2.45 -4.02
CA GLY A 51 -8.28 1.60 -3.36
C GLY A 51 -8.62 1.28 -1.91
N LYS A 52 -7.68 0.61 -1.24
CA LYS A 52 -7.76 0.27 0.19
C LYS A 52 -7.18 1.39 1.03
N ARG A 53 -7.83 1.66 2.15
CA ARG A 53 -7.37 2.66 3.14
C ARG A 53 -6.37 2.07 4.15
N ALA A 54 -6.28 0.74 4.22
CA ALA A 54 -5.32 0.02 5.05
C ALA A 54 -5.06 -1.38 4.46
N VAL A 55 -3.86 -1.92 4.69
CA VAL A 55 -3.46 -3.29 4.33
C VAL A 55 -2.70 -3.94 5.47
N ARG A 56 -2.69 -5.28 5.49
CA ARG A 56 -1.81 -6.07 6.36
C ARG A 56 -0.75 -6.74 5.49
N VAL A 57 0.48 -6.76 5.98
CA VAL A 57 1.55 -7.59 5.44
C VAL A 57 1.91 -8.64 6.49
N TYR A 58 2.30 -9.82 6.02
CA TYR A 58 2.68 -10.94 6.88
C TYR A 58 4.09 -11.31 6.50
N SER A 59 5.07 -10.95 7.34
CA SER A 59 6.43 -11.47 7.23
C SER A 59 6.38 -12.99 7.38
N LEU A 60 7.20 -13.69 6.60
CA LEU A 60 7.56 -15.06 6.92
C LEU A 60 8.41 -14.97 8.19
N GLY A 61 7.80 -15.34 9.32
CA GLY A 61 8.45 -15.57 10.60
C GLY A 61 8.62 -17.05 10.84
#